data_AF-A0A7Y2I0H6-F1
#
_entry.id   AF-A0A7Y2I0H6-F1
#
_cell.length_a   1.000
_cell.length_b   1.000
_cell.length_c   1.000
_cell.angle_alpha   90.00
_cell.angle_beta   90.00
_cell.angle_gamma   90.00
#
_symmetry.space_group_name_H-M   'P 1'
#
loop_
_entity.id
_entity.type
_entity.pdbx_description
1 polymer ?
#
loop_
_entity_poly.entity_id
_entity_poly.type
_entity_poly.pdbx_seq_one_letter_code
_entity_poly.pdbx_strand_id
1 'polypeptide(L)'
;MRRSMCAAVIAVAATAGGAEGTLYVLRGDGEFASPDEASIVFDPATGGWTITLLELYAPGGETRYEIHANGAEIIDNVFIDVPCWTVGEDCVPAGSPLFVHVFGEAPGYLTAVHNIEQRGTAETFVMDVTGVQDVGRVEAEIVNRIEAERDVIGPIISTTPDHPGRGVFWVEAKRDILGDVLAENGRIGRVRAYRQIGTPDAPVTIRAKHYLTGLLCGTPDCMAAWPSGASVDCGAIYADVDTHYNGGTGYIRQLITGTFDGTFVTHEIHPAVATGAPGRVVITDHFAGTMRIARSLDHPKQFIMLPAYGLNGQIVVNSDATASGVWVSPIYLGLPGDPDQIVLGPNYPQPAWLLGGGAAGLLPYSLHDTSCTPLSGGVITGADPAVELRFYGPVALTGSQPVTISRRVAGSTDGFTPVPLGGFDLDLGVVPSALQIGGGFEGGFEYRIAAGPDLRADVPGTPPLGWTGSYTVTVDGGSTCPEDLDGSGDVGFVDLLQVITDWGVTTGSPADLNGDGVVNFIDLLTILVAWGRCS
;
A
#
# COMPACT_ATOMS: atom_id res chain seq x y z
N MET A 1 -20.51 -52.44 -42.03
CA MET A 1 -21.15 -51.29 -42.69
C MET A 1 -20.94 -50.08 -41.82
N ARG A 2 -20.01 -49.21 -42.22
CA ARG A 2 -19.57 -48.02 -41.48
C ARG A 2 -20.59 -46.91 -41.68
N ARG A 3 -21.14 -46.35 -40.61
CA ARG A 3 -21.82 -45.04 -40.67
C ARG A 3 -20.74 -43.98 -40.58
N SER A 4 -20.59 -43.25 -41.68
CA SER A 4 -19.76 -42.06 -41.82
C SER A 4 -20.37 -40.96 -40.95
N MET A 5 -19.64 -40.51 -39.92
CA MET A 5 -19.77 -39.16 -39.38
C MET A 5 -18.88 -38.28 -40.25
N CYS A 6 -19.49 -37.43 -41.07
CA CYS A 6 -18.78 -36.30 -41.66
C CYS A 6 -18.56 -35.27 -40.54
N ALA A 7 -17.37 -35.29 -39.93
CA ALA A 7 -16.85 -34.14 -39.22
C ALA A 7 -16.39 -33.13 -40.28
N ALA A 8 -17.25 -32.17 -40.59
CA ALA A 8 -16.95 -31.09 -41.51
C ALA A 8 -16.20 -29.98 -40.77
N VAL A 9 -15.09 -29.53 -41.37
CA VAL A 9 -14.45 -28.21 -41.28
C VAL A 9 -15.04 -27.30 -40.19
N ILE A 10 -14.35 -27.11 -39.06
CA ILE A 10 -14.83 -26.23 -37.99
C ILE A 10 -14.41 -24.78 -38.29
N ALA A 11 -15.02 -24.21 -39.32
CA ALA A 11 -15.42 -22.81 -39.30
C ALA A 11 -16.89 -22.83 -38.90
N VAL A 12 -17.20 -22.55 -37.63
CA VAL A 12 -18.60 -22.40 -37.24
C VAL A 12 -19.00 -20.98 -37.62
N ALA A 13 -19.69 -20.82 -38.74
CA ALA A 13 -20.54 -19.65 -38.95
C ALA A 13 -21.76 -19.82 -38.02
N ALA A 14 -21.65 -19.29 -36.81
CA ALA A 14 -22.72 -19.36 -35.84
C ALA A 14 -23.73 -18.25 -36.13
N THR A 15 -24.97 -18.64 -36.44
CA THR A 15 -26.11 -17.71 -36.49
C THR A 15 -26.94 -17.87 -35.23
N ALA A 16 -26.37 -17.46 -34.10
CA ALA A 16 -27.07 -17.42 -32.82
C ALA A 16 -27.05 -16.00 -32.24
N GLY A 17 -27.81 -15.09 -32.86
CA GLY A 17 -28.08 -13.75 -32.30
C GLY A 17 -27.60 -12.58 -33.14
N GLY A 18 -28.27 -12.32 -34.27
CA GLY A 18 -28.30 -10.99 -34.92
C GLY A 18 -27.06 -10.50 -35.68
N ALA A 19 -25.86 -11.02 -35.39
CA ALA A 19 -24.65 -10.83 -36.18
C ALA A 19 -24.08 -12.21 -36.56
N GLU A 20 -23.59 -12.38 -37.79
CA GLU A 20 -22.87 -13.60 -38.19
C GLU A 20 -21.53 -13.64 -37.45
N GLY A 21 -21.49 -14.33 -36.30
CA GLY A 21 -20.26 -14.61 -35.57
C GLY A 21 -19.54 -15.80 -36.19
N THR A 22 -18.23 -15.68 -36.36
CA THR A 22 -17.35 -16.78 -36.77
C THR A 22 -16.38 -17.07 -35.64
N LEU A 23 -16.29 -18.33 -35.24
CA LEU A 23 -15.28 -18.82 -34.32
C LEU A 23 -14.55 -20.03 -34.92
N TYR A 24 -13.23 -19.98 -34.93
CA TYR A 24 -12.38 -21.03 -35.49
C TYR A 24 -10.99 -21.05 -34.84
N VAL A 25 -10.27 -22.17 -35.03
CA VAL A 25 -8.90 -22.36 -34.56
C VAL A 25 -8.00 -22.69 -35.74
N LEU A 26 -6.91 -21.93 -35.87
CA LEU A 26 -5.84 -22.17 -36.83
C LEU A 26 -4.62 -22.76 -36.14
N ARG A 27 -3.80 -23.47 -36.91
CA ARG A 27 -2.45 -23.88 -36.52
C ARG A 27 -1.45 -22.80 -36.93
N GLY A 28 -0.21 -22.92 -36.46
CA GLY A 28 0.87 -21.99 -36.82
C GLY A 28 1.24 -21.92 -38.30
N ASP A 29 0.76 -22.84 -39.14
CA ASP A 29 0.90 -22.79 -40.60
C ASP A 29 -0.26 -22.06 -41.30
N GLY A 30 -1.26 -21.59 -40.54
CA GLY A 30 -2.45 -20.88 -41.04
C GLY A 30 -3.58 -21.81 -41.50
N GLU A 31 -3.41 -23.12 -41.44
CA GLU A 31 -4.48 -24.08 -41.75
C GLU A 31 -5.39 -24.29 -40.54
N PHE A 32 -6.66 -24.64 -40.78
CA PHE A 32 -7.60 -24.99 -39.71
C PHE A 32 -7.14 -26.20 -38.91
N ALA A 33 -7.27 -26.14 -37.58
CA ALA A 33 -7.05 -27.28 -36.72
C ALA A 33 -8.09 -28.38 -36.99
N SER A 34 -7.62 -29.62 -37.07
CA SER A 34 -8.45 -30.80 -37.22
C SER A 34 -9.11 -31.19 -35.88
N PRO A 35 -10.17 -32.03 -35.90
CA PRO A 35 -10.85 -32.47 -34.67
C PRO A 35 -9.97 -33.25 -33.67
N ASP A 36 -8.84 -33.81 -34.13
CA ASP A 36 -7.88 -34.52 -33.28
C ASP A 36 -6.87 -33.55 -32.64
N GLU A 37 -6.82 -32.29 -33.10
CA GLU A 37 -5.91 -31.23 -32.65
C GLU A 37 -6.63 -30.22 -31.75
N ALA A 38 -7.89 -29.88 -32.07
CA ALA A 38 -8.70 -28.98 -31.28
C ALA A 38 -10.19 -29.35 -31.35
N SER A 39 -10.91 -29.11 -30.24
CA SER A 39 -12.36 -29.23 -30.18
C SER A 39 -13.00 -27.91 -29.78
N ILE A 40 -14.16 -27.61 -30.37
CA ILE A 40 -14.93 -26.38 -30.14
C ILE A 40 -16.36 -26.79 -29.87
N VAL A 41 -16.87 -26.47 -28.69
CA VAL A 41 -18.19 -26.92 -28.21
C VAL A 41 -18.97 -25.73 -27.68
N PHE A 42 -20.16 -25.51 -28.23
CA PHE A 42 -21.10 -24.50 -27.74
C PHE A 42 -21.87 -25.03 -26.53
N ASP A 43 -21.99 -24.22 -25.48
CA ASP A 43 -22.89 -24.47 -24.35
C ASP A 43 -24.15 -23.57 -24.48
N PRO A 44 -25.33 -24.15 -24.80
CA PRO A 44 -26.57 -23.39 -24.88
C PRO A 44 -27.01 -22.75 -23.56
N ALA A 45 -26.50 -23.21 -22.42
CA ALA A 45 -26.89 -22.70 -21.11
C ALA A 45 -26.22 -21.35 -20.79
N THR A 46 -24.96 -21.20 -21.17
CA THR A 46 -24.18 -19.95 -21.02
C THR A 46 -24.25 -19.08 -22.26
N GLY A 47 -24.52 -19.68 -23.43
CA GLY A 47 -24.39 -19.03 -24.72
C GLY A 47 -22.92 -18.84 -25.14
N GLY A 48 -21.98 -19.53 -24.49
CA GLY A 48 -20.55 -19.42 -24.74
C GLY A 48 -19.91 -20.69 -25.29
N TRP A 49 -18.62 -20.59 -25.63
CA TRP A 49 -17.85 -21.65 -26.25
C TRP A 49 -16.80 -22.23 -25.30
N THR A 50 -16.66 -23.55 -25.30
CA THR A 50 -15.53 -24.26 -24.72
C THR A 50 -14.64 -24.77 -25.83
N ILE A 51 -13.36 -24.40 -25.77
CA ILE A 51 -12.32 -24.78 -26.70
C ILE A 51 -11.30 -25.64 -25.96
N THR A 52 -10.96 -26.80 -26.51
CA THR A 52 -9.88 -27.65 -25.99
C THR A 52 -8.81 -27.75 -27.06
N LEU A 53 -7.58 -27.39 -26.72
CA LEU A 53 -6.40 -27.48 -27.58
C LEU A 53 -5.52 -28.63 -27.09
N LEU A 54 -5.05 -29.48 -28.00
CA LEU A 54 -4.19 -30.61 -27.71
C LEU A 54 -2.77 -30.35 -28.21
N GLU A 55 -1.74 -30.67 -27.42
CA GLU A 55 -0.36 -30.59 -27.93
C GLU A 55 -0.07 -31.75 -28.90
N LEU A 56 0.54 -31.40 -30.03
CA LEU A 56 0.95 -32.37 -31.04
C LEU A 56 2.42 -32.67 -30.84
N TYR A 57 2.70 -33.69 -30.02
CA TYR A 57 4.07 -34.12 -29.74
C TYR A 57 4.93 -34.16 -31.00
N ALA A 58 5.85 -33.20 -31.09
CA ALA A 58 6.73 -33.02 -32.24
C ALA A 58 8.15 -32.84 -31.72
N PRO A 59 8.88 -33.90 -31.33
CA PRO A 59 10.16 -33.77 -30.64
C PRO A 59 11.12 -32.79 -31.34
N GLY A 60 11.50 -31.71 -30.65
CA GLY A 60 12.35 -30.65 -31.17
C GLY A 60 11.65 -29.57 -32.02
N GLY A 61 10.32 -29.63 -32.14
CA GLY A 61 9.45 -28.63 -32.77
C GLY A 61 8.62 -27.83 -31.76
N GLU A 62 7.72 -26.99 -32.27
CA GLU A 62 6.73 -26.22 -31.50
C GLU A 62 5.31 -26.51 -31.99
N THR A 63 4.33 -26.44 -31.09
CA THR A 63 2.90 -26.46 -31.46
C THR A 63 2.32 -25.06 -31.26
N ARG A 64 1.58 -24.54 -32.24
CA ARG A 64 0.99 -23.20 -32.19
C ARG A 64 -0.48 -23.25 -32.60
N TYR A 65 -1.33 -22.61 -31.80
CA TYR A 65 -2.74 -22.40 -32.06
C TYR A 65 -3.11 -20.92 -32.03
N GLU A 66 -3.98 -20.53 -32.95
CA GLU A 66 -4.58 -19.20 -32.99
C GLU A 66 -6.11 -19.35 -32.96
N ILE A 67 -6.74 -18.84 -31.91
CA ILE A 67 -8.18 -18.81 -31.74
C ILE A 67 -8.68 -17.47 -32.28
N HIS A 68 -9.56 -17.50 -33.27
CA HIS A 68 -10.16 -16.29 -33.84
C HIS A 68 -11.66 -16.32 -33.59
N ALA A 69 -12.19 -15.20 -33.09
CA ALA A 69 -13.62 -15.02 -32.93
C ALA A 69 -14.04 -13.56 -33.11
N ASN A 70 -15.26 -13.33 -33.60
CA ASN A 70 -15.84 -12.00 -33.77
C ASN A 70 -17.32 -11.99 -33.36
N GLY A 71 -18.09 -10.96 -33.73
CA GLY A 71 -19.54 -11.00 -33.61
C GLY A 71 -20.07 -10.94 -32.17
N ALA A 72 -19.27 -10.45 -31.21
CA ALA A 72 -19.61 -10.38 -29.79
C ALA A 72 -19.76 -11.75 -29.11
N GLU A 73 -19.12 -12.79 -29.65
CA GLU A 73 -19.07 -14.13 -29.05
C GLU A 73 -18.43 -14.12 -27.64
N ILE A 74 -18.75 -15.16 -26.86
CA ILE A 74 -18.23 -15.39 -25.50
C ILE A 74 -17.50 -16.73 -25.48
N ILE A 75 -16.26 -16.75 -25.01
CA ILE A 75 -15.52 -18.00 -24.76
C ILE A 75 -15.54 -18.26 -23.26
N ASP A 76 -16.23 -19.32 -22.84
CA ASP A 76 -16.27 -19.72 -21.44
C ASP A 76 -14.94 -20.33 -21.00
N ASN A 77 -14.37 -21.20 -21.83
CA ASN A 77 -13.16 -21.93 -21.48
C ASN A 77 -12.26 -22.15 -22.69
N VAL A 78 -10.97 -21.92 -22.50
CA VAL A 78 -9.90 -22.46 -23.33
C VAL A 78 -9.07 -23.40 -22.46
N PHE A 79 -9.22 -24.70 -22.69
CA PHE A 79 -8.39 -25.71 -22.04
C PHE A 79 -7.20 -26.03 -22.92
N ILE A 80 -6.02 -25.77 -22.37
CA ILE A 80 -4.76 -26.18 -22.93
C ILE A 80 -4.42 -27.52 -22.30
N ASP A 81 -4.89 -28.58 -22.94
CA ASP A 81 -4.82 -29.94 -22.40
C ASP A 81 -3.71 -30.71 -23.11
N VAL A 82 -2.72 -31.13 -22.33
CA VAL A 82 -1.66 -31.99 -22.84
C VAL A 82 -1.78 -33.30 -22.09
N PRO A 83 -2.42 -34.32 -22.70
CA PRO A 83 -2.47 -35.63 -22.09
C PRO A 83 -1.04 -36.14 -21.91
N CYS A 84 -0.74 -36.67 -20.72
CA CYS A 84 0.55 -37.27 -20.43
C CYS A 84 0.92 -38.33 -21.48
N TRP A 85 2.10 -38.23 -22.10
CA TRP A 85 2.56 -39.31 -22.98
C TRP A 85 3.09 -40.44 -22.11
N THR A 86 2.42 -41.59 -22.11
CA THR A 86 2.90 -42.78 -21.40
C THR A 86 4.03 -43.44 -22.16
N VAL A 87 5.24 -43.43 -21.61
CA VAL A 87 6.35 -44.26 -22.07
C VAL A 87 6.61 -45.32 -21.00
N GLY A 88 6.02 -46.51 -21.17
CA GLY A 88 5.93 -47.49 -20.07
C GLY A 88 4.87 -47.08 -19.06
N GLU A 89 5.21 -47.07 -17.77
CA GLU A 89 4.34 -46.59 -16.68
C GLU A 89 4.55 -45.08 -16.38
N ASP A 90 5.57 -44.46 -16.99
CA ASP A 90 5.95 -43.09 -16.71
C ASP A 90 5.20 -42.10 -17.62
N CYS A 91 4.69 -41.03 -17.00
CA CYS A 91 4.20 -39.84 -17.65
C CYS A 91 5.40 -39.00 -18.11
N VAL A 92 5.64 -38.93 -19.42
CA VAL A 92 6.68 -38.07 -19.99
C VAL A 92 6.05 -36.73 -20.40
N PRO A 93 6.60 -35.59 -19.96
CA PRO A 93 6.17 -34.28 -20.44
C PRO A 93 6.27 -34.22 -21.96
N ALA A 94 5.33 -33.53 -22.61
CA ALA A 94 5.41 -33.28 -24.04
C ALA A 94 6.74 -32.63 -24.41
N GLY A 95 7.31 -33.04 -25.54
CA GLY A 95 8.63 -32.62 -25.98
C GLY A 95 8.69 -31.24 -26.62
N SER A 96 7.55 -30.58 -26.84
CA SER A 96 7.45 -29.30 -27.55
C SER A 96 6.69 -28.25 -26.73
N PRO A 97 7.15 -26.99 -26.76
CA PRO A 97 6.38 -25.89 -26.19
C PRO A 97 5.10 -25.64 -27.01
N LEU A 98 4.03 -25.24 -26.32
CA LEU A 98 2.76 -24.85 -26.90
C LEU A 98 2.58 -23.34 -26.85
N PHE A 99 2.24 -22.73 -27.98
CA PHE A 99 1.96 -21.30 -28.11
C PHE A 99 0.48 -21.08 -28.45
N VAL A 100 -0.23 -20.33 -27.63
CA VAL A 100 -1.66 -20.05 -27.82
C VAL A 100 -1.90 -18.56 -27.97
N HIS A 101 -2.61 -18.20 -29.04
CA HIS A 101 -3.10 -16.85 -29.30
C HIS A 101 -4.62 -16.85 -29.29
N VAL A 102 -5.21 -15.77 -28.77
CA VAL A 102 -6.64 -15.52 -28.79
C VAL A 102 -6.88 -14.11 -29.33
N PHE A 103 -7.53 -14.05 -30.48
CA PHE A 103 -7.81 -12.83 -31.21
C PHE A 103 -9.32 -12.61 -31.31
N GLY A 104 -9.79 -11.52 -30.71
CA GLY A 104 -11.09 -10.97 -31.03
C GLY A 104 -10.98 -10.03 -32.22
N GLU A 105 -11.82 -10.24 -33.23
CA GLU A 105 -11.75 -9.53 -34.50
C GLU A 105 -12.98 -8.65 -34.74
N ALA A 106 -12.81 -7.64 -35.60
CA ALA A 106 -13.92 -6.88 -36.10
C ALA A 106 -14.75 -7.71 -37.12
N PRO A 107 -16.07 -7.48 -37.22
CA PRO A 107 -16.87 -6.58 -36.39
C PRO A 107 -17.27 -7.21 -35.04
N GLY A 108 -17.44 -6.37 -34.02
CA GLY A 108 -18.01 -6.79 -32.73
C GLY A 108 -16.99 -7.19 -31.66
N TYR A 109 -15.76 -7.60 -32.04
CA TYR A 109 -14.75 -8.11 -31.12
C TYR A 109 -15.26 -9.30 -30.27
N LEU A 110 -14.40 -9.91 -29.45
CA LEU A 110 -14.85 -10.89 -28.46
C LEU A 110 -15.42 -10.15 -27.26
N THR A 111 -16.61 -10.54 -26.80
CA THR A 111 -17.21 -9.94 -25.59
C THR A 111 -16.39 -10.34 -24.36
N ALA A 112 -16.10 -11.63 -24.22
CA ALA A 112 -15.33 -12.11 -23.08
C ALA A 112 -14.60 -13.41 -23.39
N VAL A 113 -13.48 -13.60 -22.68
CA VAL A 113 -12.83 -14.91 -22.49
C VAL A 113 -12.79 -15.16 -20.98
N HIS A 114 -13.67 -16.02 -20.46
CA HIS A 114 -13.83 -16.21 -19.02
C HIS A 114 -12.68 -17.01 -18.38
N ASN A 115 -12.12 -17.99 -19.08
CA ASN A 115 -11.08 -18.85 -18.55
C ASN A 115 -10.13 -19.35 -19.65
N ILE A 116 -8.83 -19.25 -19.41
CA ILE A 116 -7.77 -19.95 -20.15
C ILE A 116 -6.95 -20.72 -19.11
N GLU A 117 -6.88 -22.04 -19.25
CA GLU A 117 -6.30 -22.91 -18.22
C GLU A 117 -5.42 -23.99 -18.86
N GLN A 118 -4.15 -24.01 -18.47
CA GLN A 118 -3.25 -25.13 -18.72
C GLN A 118 -3.57 -26.29 -17.75
N ARG A 119 -3.90 -27.46 -18.30
CA ARG A 119 -4.17 -28.70 -17.54
C ARG A 119 -3.10 -29.76 -17.70
N GLY A 120 -2.33 -29.68 -18.78
CA GLY A 120 -1.29 -30.65 -19.11
C GLY A 120 0.11 -30.23 -18.65
N THR A 121 1.10 -31.04 -19.04
CA THR A 121 2.49 -30.92 -18.59
C THR A 121 3.43 -30.27 -19.61
N ALA A 122 2.93 -29.77 -20.75
CA ALA A 122 3.78 -29.07 -21.71
C ALA A 122 4.11 -27.67 -21.22
N GLU A 123 5.32 -27.21 -21.55
CA GLU A 123 5.67 -25.81 -21.43
C GLU A 123 4.70 -24.98 -22.28
N THR A 124 3.90 -24.13 -21.63
CA THR A 124 2.80 -23.42 -22.29
C THR A 124 3.02 -21.92 -22.25
N PHE A 125 2.87 -21.28 -23.40
CA PHE A 125 2.93 -19.85 -23.62
C PHE A 125 1.57 -19.35 -24.09
N VAL A 126 0.87 -18.58 -23.24
CA VAL A 126 -0.24 -17.74 -23.71
C VAL A 126 0.39 -16.47 -24.27
N MET A 127 0.45 -16.39 -25.60
CA MET A 127 1.24 -15.40 -26.32
C MET A 127 0.54 -14.05 -26.40
N ASP A 128 -0.69 -14.04 -26.89
CA ASP A 128 -1.49 -12.84 -27.08
C ASP A 128 -2.96 -13.16 -26.79
N VAL A 129 -3.59 -12.37 -25.91
CA VAL A 129 -5.05 -12.30 -25.76
C VAL A 129 -5.42 -10.85 -26.04
N THR A 130 -5.93 -10.57 -27.23
CA THR A 130 -6.16 -9.18 -27.71
C THR A 130 -7.50 -9.08 -28.44
N GLY A 131 -8.07 -7.87 -28.52
CA GLY A 131 -9.39 -7.66 -29.11
C GLY A 131 -10.53 -8.30 -28.31
N VAL A 132 -10.31 -8.57 -27.03
CA VAL A 132 -11.32 -9.12 -26.10
C VAL A 132 -11.75 -7.99 -25.16
N GLN A 133 -13.05 -7.76 -24.96
CA GLN A 133 -13.49 -6.72 -24.01
C GLN A 133 -13.13 -7.12 -22.59
N ASP A 134 -13.58 -8.29 -22.12
CA ASP A 134 -13.29 -8.77 -20.77
C ASP A 134 -12.45 -10.05 -20.76
N VAL A 135 -11.33 -10.01 -20.06
CA VAL A 135 -10.49 -11.20 -19.84
C VAL A 135 -10.66 -11.67 -18.40
N GLY A 136 -11.13 -12.90 -18.24
CA GLY A 136 -11.27 -13.59 -16.97
C GLY A 136 -9.95 -14.23 -16.55
N ARG A 137 -10.03 -15.45 -16.03
CA ARG A 137 -8.88 -16.18 -15.50
C ARG A 137 -7.94 -16.61 -16.63
N VAL A 138 -6.63 -16.43 -16.44
CA VAL A 138 -5.60 -16.98 -17.32
C VAL A 138 -4.55 -17.66 -16.45
N GLU A 139 -4.37 -18.96 -16.61
CA GLU A 139 -3.33 -19.74 -15.93
C GLU A 139 -2.52 -20.55 -16.92
N ALA A 140 -1.23 -20.27 -17.01
CA ALA A 140 -0.26 -21.00 -17.81
C ALA A 140 1.14 -20.80 -17.24
N GLU A 141 2.13 -21.58 -17.69
CA GLU A 141 3.52 -21.37 -17.27
C GLU A 141 4.00 -19.95 -17.60
N ILE A 142 3.76 -19.47 -18.83
CA ILE A 142 4.19 -18.16 -19.28
C ILE A 142 3.01 -17.42 -19.90
N VAL A 143 2.75 -16.20 -19.40
CA VAL A 143 1.73 -15.29 -19.94
C VAL A 143 2.44 -14.09 -20.54
N ASN A 144 2.47 -14.01 -21.86
CA ASN A 144 3.23 -12.99 -22.57
C ASN A 144 2.46 -11.66 -22.71
N ARG A 145 1.25 -11.66 -23.27
CA ARG A 145 0.47 -10.42 -23.42
C ARG A 145 -1.02 -10.66 -23.27
N ILE A 146 -1.60 -9.97 -22.29
CA ILE A 146 -3.04 -9.78 -22.14
C ILE A 146 -3.34 -8.31 -22.40
N GLU A 147 -4.19 -8.03 -23.38
CA GLU A 147 -4.69 -6.68 -23.66
C GLU A 147 -6.21 -6.73 -23.81
N ALA A 148 -6.90 -6.37 -22.72
CA ALA A 148 -8.35 -6.27 -22.68
C ALA A 148 -8.80 -4.88 -23.15
N GLU A 149 -9.74 -4.84 -24.10
CA GLU A 149 -10.37 -3.61 -24.59
C GLU A 149 -11.26 -2.96 -23.52
N ARG A 150 -11.59 -3.67 -22.45
CA ARG A 150 -12.30 -3.15 -21.28
C ARG A 150 -11.59 -3.57 -19.99
N ASP A 151 -11.83 -4.76 -19.48
CA ASP A 151 -11.37 -5.16 -18.15
C ASP A 151 -10.59 -6.48 -18.13
N VAL A 152 -9.63 -6.58 -17.22
CA VAL A 152 -9.10 -7.87 -16.75
C VAL A 152 -9.78 -8.17 -15.42
N ILE A 153 -10.72 -9.10 -15.42
CA ILE A 153 -11.59 -9.42 -14.28
C ILE A 153 -11.01 -10.58 -13.46
N GLY A 154 -10.47 -11.59 -14.13
CA GLY A 154 -9.96 -12.78 -13.47
C GLY A 154 -8.46 -12.71 -13.19
N PRO A 155 -7.95 -13.63 -12.35
CA PRO A 155 -6.54 -13.64 -12.01
C PRO A 155 -5.69 -14.09 -13.21
N ILE A 156 -4.55 -13.45 -13.37
CA ILE A 156 -3.50 -13.80 -14.35
C ILE A 156 -2.36 -14.47 -13.59
N ILE A 157 -2.20 -15.77 -13.81
CA ILE A 157 -1.35 -16.64 -13.01
C ILE A 157 -0.28 -17.26 -13.91
N SER A 158 0.97 -17.03 -13.56
CA SER A 158 2.11 -17.76 -14.11
C SER A 158 2.50 -18.90 -13.18
N THR A 159 2.51 -20.12 -13.72
CA THR A 159 2.88 -21.35 -13.01
C THR A 159 4.33 -21.78 -13.27
N THR A 160 5.15 -20.91 -13.89
CA THR A 160 6.55 -21.20 -14.20
C THR A 160 7.31 -21.71 -12.96
N PRO A 161 8.23 -22.68 -13.13
CA PRO A 161 9.30 -22.91 -12.16
C PRO A 161 10.13 -21.63 -11.95
N ASP A 162 10.89 -21.59 -10.85
CA ASP A 162 11.74 -20.44 -10.47
C ASP A 162 12.64 -19.98 -11.62
N HIS A 163 12.33 -18.82 -12.21
CA HIS A 163 13.03 -18.36 -13.40
C HIS A 163 12.91 -16.84 -13.62
N PRO A 164 14.02 -16.08 -13.70
CA PRO A 164 14.02 -14.61 -13.80
C PRO A 164 13.61 -14.06 -15.17
N GLY A 165 13.57 -14.91 -16.20
CA GLY A 165 13.14 -14.57 -17.55
C GLY A 165 11.71 -15.00 -17.90
N ARG A 166 11.02 -15.71 -17.01
CA ARG A 166 9.67 -16.26 -17.24
C ARG A 166 8.70 -15.70 -16.21
N GLY A 167 7.41 -15.75 -16.49
CA GLY A 167 6.40 -15.11 -15.65
C GLY A 167 5.28 -14.51 -16.47
N VAL A 168 4.75 -13.39 -15.97
CA VAL A 168 3.77 -12.55 -16.67
C VAL A 168 4.51 -11.36 -17.29
N PHE A 169 4.38 -11.14 -18.59
CA PHE A 169 5.18 -10.10 -19.26
C PHE A 169 4.39 -8.81 -19.43
N TRP A 170 3.12 -8.89 -19.81
CA TRP A 170 2.30 -7.72 -20.04
C TRP A 170 0.83 -8.00 -19.75
N VAL A 171 0.24 -7.22 -18.87
CA VAL A 171 -1.20 -7.17 -18.62
C VAL A 171 -1.65 -5.72 -18.77
N GLU A 172 -2.54 -5.48 -19.71
CA GLU A 172 -3.12 -4.16 -19.95
C GLU A 172 -4.64 -4.26 -20.06
N ALA A 173 -5.34 -3.34 -19.39
CA ALA A 173 -6.77 -3.13 -19.54
C ALA A 173 -7.03 -1.66 -19.93
N LYS A 174 -7.85 -1.42 -20.95
CA LYS A 174 -8.26 -0.06 -21.33
C LYS A 174 -9.24 0.58 -20.35
N ARG A 175 -9.70 -0.16 -19.34
CA ARG A 175 -10.46 0.33 -18.20
C ARG A 175 -9.85 -0.15 -16.89
N ASP A 176 -10.19 -1.34 -16.41
CA ASP A 176 -9.83 -1.80 -15.07
C ASP A 176 -9.09 -3.14 -15.03
N ILE A 177 -8.21 -3.30 -14.05
CA ILE A 177 -7.71 -4.62 -13.64
C ILE A 177 -8.29 -4.92 -12.27
N LEU A 178 -9.15 -5.93 -12.18
CA LEU A 178 -9.89 -6.33 -10.97
C LEU A 178 -9.47 -7.71 -10.44
N GLY A 179 -8.67 -8.45 -11.22
CA GLY A 179 -8.10 -9.74 -10.83
C GLY A 179 -6.62 -9.64 -10.43
N ASP A 180 -6.17 -10.60 -9.62
CA ASP A 180 -4.78 -10.70 -9.19
C ASP A 180 -3.81 -10.95 -10.34
N VAL A 181 -2.55 -10.54 -10.18
CA VAL A 181 -1.46 -10.85 -11.12
C VAL A 181 -0.34 -11.55 -10.37
N LEU A 182 -0.21 -12.86 -10.59
CA LEU A 182 0.62 -13.74 -9.77
C LEU A 182 1.72 -14.38 -10.61
N ALA A 183 2.97 -14.03 -10.33
CA ALA A 183 4.18 -14.67 -10.87
C ALA A 183 5.14 -14.99 -9.71
N GLU A 184 4.67 -15.78 -8.74
CA GLU A 184 5.34 -16.05 -7.46
C GLU A 184 6.72 -16.71 -7.58
N ASN A 185 7.03 -17.31 -8.73
CA ASN A 185 8.34 -17.89 -9.07
C ASN A 185 8.97 -17.23 -10.31
N GLY A 186 8.39 -16.12 -10.77
CA GLY A 186 8.75 -15.49 -12.03
C GLY A 186 8.93 -13.98 -11.89
N ARG A 187 8.86 -13.33 -13.05
CA ARG A 187 8.81 -11.88 -13.19
C ARG A 187 7.41 -11.40 -13.48
N ILE A 188 7.19 -10.11 -13.21
CA ILE A 188 6.13 -9.34 -13.85
C ILE A 188 6.79 -8.23 -14.70
N GLY A 189 6.49 -8.20 -15.99
CA GLY A 189 6.94 -7.11 -16.85
C GLY A 189 6.14 -5.85 -16.56
N ARG A 190 4.96 -5.70 -17.14
CA ARG A 190 4.11 -4.53 -16.99
C ARG A 190 2.69 -4.92 -16.58
N VAL A 191 2.14 -4.19 -15.63
CA VAL A 191 0.71 -4.18 -15.28
C VAL A 191 0.19 -2.78 -15.51
N ARG A 192 -0.85 -2.63 -16.33
CA ARG A 192 -1.41 -1.33 -16.69
C ARG A 192 -2.93 -1.32 -16.76
N ALA A 193 -3.56 -0.42 -16.03
CA ALA A 193 -4.96 -0.06 -16.24
C ALA A 193 -5.07 1.40 -16.65
N TYR A 194 -6.11 1.77 -17.38
CA TYR A 194 -6.31 3.17 -17.78
C TYR A 194 -7.17 3.93 -16.78
N ARG A 195 -7.89 3.24 -15.90
CA ARG A 195 -8.76 3.83 -14.88
C ARG A 195 -8.38 3.40 -13.46
N GLN A 196 -8.44 2.11 -13.14
CA GLN A 196 -8.07 1.62 -11.81
C GLN A 196 -7.51 0.19 -11.81
N ILE A 197 -6.65 -0.09 -10.83
CA ILE A 197 -6.19 -1.44 -10.48
C ILE A 197 -6.76 -1.75 -9.10
N GLY A 198 -7.65 -2.73 -8.99
CA GLY A 198 -8.44 -3.01 -7.79
C GLY A 198 -9.47 -1.92 -7.48
N THR A 199 -10.11 -2.07 -6.32
CA THR A 199 -11.04 -1.10 -5.73
C THR A 199 -10.80 -0.98 -4.23
N PRO A 200 -11.28 0.08 -3.54
CA PRO A 200 -11.13 0.20 -2.10
C PRO A 200 -11.66 -1.01 -1.32
N ASP A 201 -12.77 -1.60 -1.77
CA ASP A 201 -13.42 -2.73 -1.09
C ASP A 201 -12.88 -4.10 -1.54
N ALA A 202 -12.11 -4.13 -2.64
CA ALA A 202 -11.52 -5.34 -3.21
C ALA A 202 -10.16 -4.98 -3.83
N PRO A 203 -9.11 -4.83 -3.01
CA PRO A 203 -7.75 -4.64 -3.50
C PRO A 203 -7.27 -5.92 -4.20
N VAL A 204 -6.43 -5.76 -5.23
CA VAL A 204 -5.84 -6.89 -5.95
C VAL A 204 -4.46 -7.23 -5.42
N THR A 205 -4.07 -8.50 -5.55
CA THR A 205 -2.72 -8.97 -5.21
C THR A 205 -1.83 -9.00 -6.45
N ILE A 206 -0.64 -8.41 -6.36
CA ILE A 206 0.39 -8.46 -7.40
C ILE A 206 1.68 -9.03 -6.81
N ARG A 207 2.11 -10.22 -7.25
CA ARG A 207 3.29 -10.89 -6.69
C ARG A 207 4.30 -11.28 -7.74
N ALA A 208 5.57 -10.95 -7.50
CA ALA A 208 6.68 -11.35 -8.34
C ALA A 208 7.88 -11.75 -7.48
N LYS A 209 8.65 -12.77 -7.87
CA LYS A 209 9.88 -13.12 -7.14
C LYS A 209 11.09 -12.31 -7.60
N HIS A 210 11.15 -12.00 -8.89
CA HIS A 210 12.36 -11.48 -9.52
C HIS A 210 12.32 -9.99 -9.82
N TYR A 211 11.23 -9.47 -10.36
CA TYR A 211 11.03 -8.02 -10.56
C TYR A 211 9.64 -7.70 -11.09
N LEU A 212 9.22 -6.45 -10.88
CA LEU A 212 8.10 -5.77 -11.52
C LEU A 212 8.63 -4.58 -12.32
N THR A 213 8.64 -4.63 -13.65
CA THR A 213 9.25 -3.51 -14.41
C THR A 213 8.37 -2.27 -14.52
N GLY A 214 7.05 -2.41 -14.41
CA GLY A 214 6.13 -1.28 -14.47
C GLY A 214 4.77 -1.59 -13.88
N LEU A 215 4.31 -0.75 -12.97
CA LEU A 215 2.95 -0.73 -12.45
C LEU A 215 2.35 0.65 -12.72
N LEU A 216 1.36 0.70 -13.61
CA LEU A 216 0.94 1.96 -14.23
C LEU A 216 -0.58 2.07 -14.18
N CYS A 217 -1.10 3.21 -13.73
CA CYS A 217 -2.52 3.49 -13.79
C CYS A 217 -2.78 4.88 -14.39
N GLY A 218 -3.65 4.92 -15.40
CA GLY A 218 -4.01 6.14 -16.11
C GLY A 218 -3.80 6.08 -17.62
N THR A 219 -4.31 7.10 -18.30
CA THR A 219 -4.22 7.26 -19.76
C THR A 219 -2.75 7.42 -20.21
N PRO A 220 -2.44 7.28 -21.51
CA PRO A 220 -1.10 7.56 -22.04
C PRO A 220 -0.58 8.96 -21.69
N ASP A 221 -1.47 9.93 -21.49
CA ASP A 221 -1.11 11.28 -21.07
C ASP A 221 -0.52 11.30 -19.66
N CYS A 222 -1.04 10.49 -18.73
CA CYS A 222 -0.49 10.36 -17.37
C CYS A 222 0.98 9.92 -17.41
N MET A 223 1.30 9.03 -18.35
CA MET A 223 2.64 8.48 -18.56
C MET A 223 3.61 9.47 -19.22
N ALA A 224 3.08 10.44 -19.99
CA ALA A 224 3.84 11.44 -20.72
C ALA A 224 3.95 12.79 -19.96
N ALA A 225 3.06 13.05 -19.00
CA ALA A 225 2.88 14.34 -18.36
C ALA A 225 3.87 14.69 -17.25
N TRP A 226 4.86 13.83 -16.97
CA TRP A 226 5.86 14.11 -15.94
C TRP A 226 7.29 14.19 -16.50
N PRO A 227 8.02 15.30 -16.27
CA PRO A 227 7.78 16.35 -15.26
C PRO A 227 7.10 17.63 -15.80
N SER A 228 6.21 17.57 -16.80
CA SER A 228 5.71 18.79 -17.48
C SER A 228 4.74 19.63 -16.65
N GLY A 229 4.34 19.18 -15.46
CA GLY A 229 3.45 19.92 -14.55
C GLY A 229 2.00 20.01 -15.03
N ALA A 230 1.62 19.26 -16.06
CA ALA A 230 0.24 19.15 -16.48
C ALA A 230 -0.54 18.33 -15.44
N SER A 231 -1.65 18.90 -14.93
CA SER A 231 -2.64 18.15 -14.16
C SER A 231 -3.22 17.07 -15.07
N VAL A 232 -2.74 15.85 -14.93
CA VAL A 232 -3.28 14.71 -15.65
C VAL A 232 -3.90 13.76 -14.66
N ASP A 233 -5.14 13.38 -14.95
CA ASP A 233 -5.91 12.40 -14.20
C ASP A 233 -5.25 11.03 -14.37
N CYS A 234 -4.30 10.74 -13.49
CA CYS A 234 -3.74 9.42 -13.31
C CYS A 234 -4.72 8.61 -12.46
N GLY A 235 -4.99 7.36 -12.85
CA GLY A 235 -5.98 6.53 -12.18
C GLY A 235 -5.57 6.11 -10.76
N ALA A 236 -6.32 5.19 -10.15
CA ALA A 236 -6.06 4.74 -8.78
C ALA A 236 -5.59 3.28 -8.72
N ILE A 237 -4.65 3.00 -7.81
CA ILE A 237 -4.19 1.65 -7.51
C ILE A 237 -4.60 1.31 -6.07
N TYR A 238 -5.39 0.26 -5.94
CA TYR A 238 -5.78 -0.42 -4.71
C TYR A 238 -5.22 -1.83 -4.77
N ALA A 239 -3.99 -2.01 -4.28
CA ALA A 239 -3.29 -3.29 -4.46
C ALA A 239 -2.28 -3.60 -3.35
N ASP A 240 -2.17 -4.88 -3.05
CA ASP A 240 -1.05 -5.45 -2.30
C ASP A 240 -0.02 -5.99 -3.28
N VAL A 241 1.10 -5.29 -3.37
CA VAL A 241 2.20 -5.58 -4.28
C VAL A 241 3.39 -6.10 -3.49
N ASP A 242 3.89 -7.27 -3.84
CA ASP A 242 5.06 -7.86 -3.21
C ASP A 242 6.04 -8.39 -4.27
N THR A 243 7.17 -7.70 -4.43
CA THR A 243 8.31 -8.16 -5.23
C THR A 243 9.42 -8.79 -4.40
N HIS A 244 9.25 -8.87 -3.08
CA HIS A 244 10.16 -9.51 -2.12
C HIS A 244 9.63 -10.88 -1.63
N TYR A 245 8.59 -11.39 -2.30
CA TYR A 245 7.88 -12.59 -1.91
C TYR A 245 8.78 -13.82 -1.80
N ASN A 246 8.59 -14.65 -0.76
CA ASN A 246 9.36 -15.85 -0.48
C ASN A 246 10.90 -15.65 -0.49
N GLY A 247 11.36 -14.50 0.01
CA GLY A 247 12.79 -14.15 0.03
C GLY A 247 13.36 -13.82 -1.35
N GLY A 248 12.50 -13.51 -2.32
CA GLY A 248 12.89 -13.01 -3.64
C GLY A 248 13.61 -11.67 -3.54
N THR A 249 14.68 -11.46 -4.30
CA THR A 249 15.41 -10.18 -4.30
C THR A 249 14.83 -9.19 -5.30
N GLY A 250 13.51 -9.26 -5.53
CA GLY A 250 12.89 -8.59 -6.66
C GLY A 250 12.72 -7.09 -6.46
N TYR A 251 12.92 -6.37 -7.55
CA TYR A 251 12.85 -4.91 -7.57
C TYR A 251 11.64 -4.40 -8.33
N ILE A 252 11.32 -3.12 -8.11
CA ILE A 252 10.48 -2.34 -9.02
C ILE A 252 11.31 -1.33 -9.81
N ARG A 253 10.97 -1.10 -11.08
CA ARG A 253 11.57 0.02 -11.84
C ARG A 253 10.68 1.25 -11.87
N GLN A 254 9.38 1.07 -12.05
CA GLN A 254 8.47 2.18 -12.22
C GLN A 254 7.11 1.88 -11.61
N LEU A 255 6.62 2.79 -10.77
CA LEU A 255 5.23 2.88 -10.36
C LEU A 255 4.73 4.29 -10.74
N ILE A 256 3.64 4.39 -11.50
CA ILE A 256 2.99 5.67 -11.82
C ILE A 256 1.49 5.52 -11.64
N THR A 257 0.90 6.37 -10.80
CA THR A 257 -0.54 6.40 -10.52
C THR A 257 -0.95 7.78 -9.99
N GLY A 258 -2.25 8.06 -9.92
CA GLY A 258 -2.78 9.21 -9.19
C GLY A 258 -2.83 8.90 -7.71
N THR A 259 -3.55 7.83 -7.37
CA THR A 259 -3.69 7.33 -6.01
C THR A 259 -3.00 5.99 -5.85
N PHE A 260 -2.35 5.79 -4.70
CA PHE A 260 -1.95 4.46 -4.26
C PHE A 260 -2.44 4.21 -2.83
N ASP A 261 -3.19 3.13 -2.67
CA ASP A 261 -3.67 2.60 -1.41
C ASP A 261 -3.47 1.07 -1.39
N GLY A 262 -3.12 0.53 -0.23
CA GLY A 262 -2.63 -0.85 -0.07
C GLY A 262 -1.16 -0.95 0.32
N THR A 263 -0.58 -2.15 0.20
CA THR A 263 0.80 -2.42 0.60
C THR A 263 1.72 -2.53 -0.61
N PHE A 264 2.91 -1.95 -0.55
CA PHE A 264 3.94 -2.08 -1.57
C PHE A 264 5.25 -2.53 -0.93
N VAL A 265 5.63 -3.78 -1.12
CA VAL A 265 6.89 -4.37 -0.64
C VAL A 265 7.81 -4.62 -1.81
N THR A 266 9.01 -4.04 -1.78
CA THR A 266 10.05 -4.28 -2.78
C THR A 266 11.40 -4.43 -2.12
N HIS A 267 12.30 -5.21 -2.73
CA HIS A 267 13.66 -5.28 -2.26
C HIS A 267 14.40 -3.94 -2.45
N GLU A 268 14.21 -3.31 -3.61
CA GLU A 268 14.78 -2.02 -3.98
C GLU A 268 14.00 -1.34 -5.13
N ILE A 269 14.25 -0.05 -5.34
CA ILE A 269 13.77 0.68 -6.52
C ILE A 269 14.91 0.66 -7.55
N HIS A 270 14.87 -0.18 -8.57
CA HIS A 270 16.03 -0.38 -9.45
C HIS A 270 15.95 0.45 -10.74
N PRO A 271 17.03 1.13 -11.17
CA PRO A 271 17.07 1.82 -12.47
C PRO A 271 17.07 0.84 -13.65
N ALA A 272 16.62 1.28 -14.83
CA ALA A 272 16.69 0.43 -16.02
C ALA A 272 18.14 0.33 -16.52
N VAL A 273 18.74 -0.87 -16.44
CA VAL A 273 20.14 -1.12 -16.84
C VAL A 273 20.40 -0.76 -18.31
N ALA A 274 19.46 -1.11 -19.20
CA ALA A 274 19.63 -0.94 -20.65
C ALA A 274 19.50 0.52 -21.12
N THR A 275 18.63 1.31 -20.49
CA THR A 275 18.33 2.69 -20.92
C THR A 275 18.96 3.75 -20.01
N GLY A 276 19.47 3.34 -18.84
CA GLY A 276 19.97 4.25 -17.81
C GLY A 276 18.88 5.10 -17.14
N ALA A 277 17.60 4.80 -17.41
CA ALA A 277 16.46 5.52 -16.85
C ALA A 277 16.37 5.29 -15.32
N PRO A 278 15.97 6.31 -14.55
CA PRO A 278 15.86 6.21 -13.11
C PRO A 278 14.78 5.20 -12.68
N GLY A 279 15.02 4.53 -11.57
CA GLY A 279 13.98 3.81 -10.86
C GLY A 279 13.10 4.83 -10.15
N ARG A 280 11.79 4.80 -10.36
CA ARG A 280 10.91 5.89 -9.90
C ARG A 280 9.57 5.39 -9.40
N VAL A 281 9.10 6.02 -8.34
CA VAL A 281 7.71 5.93 -7.86
C VAL A 281 7.13 7.33 -7.99
N VAL A 282 6.06 7.48 -8.75
CA VAL A 282 5.39 8.76 -9.00
C VAL A 282 3.91 8.61 -8.68
N ILE A 283 3.44 9.40 -7.73
CA ILE A 283 2.06 9.44 -7.29
C ILE A 283 1.61 10.89 -7.38
N THR A 284 0.54 11.16 -8.12
CA THR A 284 0.20 12.53 -8.50
C THR A 284 -0.98 13.13 -7.75
N ASP A 285 -1.76 12.33 -7.01
CA ASP A 285 -2.89 12.81 -6.20
C ASP A 285 -2.72 12.53 -4.70
N HIS A 286 -2.64 11.27 -4.26
CA HIS A 286 -2.33 10.96 -2.86
C HIS A 286 -1.78 9.55 -2.64
N PHE A 287 -0.89 9.41 -1.67
CA PHE A 287 -0.36 8.14 -1.19
C PHE A 287 -0.91 7.86 0.20
N ALA A 288 -1.85 6.92 0.31
CA ALA A 288 -2.47 6.49 1.57
C ALA A 288 -1.91 5.14 2.07
N GLY A 289 -1.31 4.36 1.19
CA GLY A 289 -0.81 3.01 1.50
C GLY A 289 0.48 2.96 2.32
N THR A 290 1.06 1.76 2.39
CA THR A 290 2.37 1.52 3.02
C THR A 290 3.37 1.04 2.00
N MET A 291 4.53 1.68 1.93
CA MET A 291 5.66 1.30 1.08
C MET A 291 6.81 0.82 1.96
N ARG A 292 7.26 -0.41 1.76
CA ARG A 292 8.41 -1.02 2.43
C ARG A 292 9.48 -1.33 1.39
N ILE A 293 10.62 -0.67 1.54
CA ILE A 293 11.82 -0.89 0.74
C ILE A 293 12.79 -1.66 1.62
N ALA A 294 13.04 -2.93 1.28
CA ALA A 294 13.83 -3.86 2.08
C ALA A 294 15.24 -3.32 2.37
N ARG A 295 15.86 -2.70 1.36
CA ARG A 295 17.23 -2.15 1.42
C ARG A 295 17.24 -0.62 1.47
N SER A 296 18.33 -0.04 1.00
CA SER A 296 18.58 1.39 0.95
C SER A 296 17.76 2.13 -0.10
N LEU A 297 17.60 3.43 0.13
CA LEU A 297 17.18 4.42 -0.87
C LEU A 297 18.40 5.33 -1.11
N ASP A 298 19.41 4.81 -1.81
CA ASP A 298 20.75 5.41 -1.86
C ASP A 298 21.38 5.54 -3.25
N HIS A 299 20.65 5.17 -4.30
CA HIS A 299 21.14 5.32 -5.66
C HIS A 299 20.73 6.69 -6.24
N PRO A 300 21.64 7.46 -6.87
CA PRO A 300 21.36 8.82 -7.34
C PRO A 300 20.29 8.91 -8.44
N LYS A 301 19.96 7.78 -9.07
CA LYS A 301 18.87 7.65 -10.04
C LYS A 301 17.60 7.01 -9.47
N GLN A 302 17.48 6.89 -8.15
CA GLN A 302 16.25 6.52 -7.46
C GLN A 302 15.59 7.77 -6.93
N PHE A 303 14.26 7.82 -7.01
CA PHE A 303 13.48 8.83 -6.30
C PHE A 303 12.06 8.36 -6.10
N ILE A 304 11.41 8.94 -5.09
CA ILE A 304 9.97 8.88 -4.90
C ILE A 304 9.45 10.30 -5.05
N MET A 305 8.39 10.46 -5.83
CA MET A 305 7.74 11.72 -6.07
C MET A 305 6.27 11.59 -5.73
N LEU A 306 5.83 12.44 -4.82
CA LEU A 306 4.47 12.55 -4.32
C LEU A 306 3.94 13.95 -4.65
N PRO A 307 2.62 14.17 -4.62
CA PRO A 307 2.08 15.51 -4.75
C PRO A 307 2.44 16.33 -3.50
N ALA A 308 2.25 17.64 -3.59
CA ALA A 308 2.43 18.51 -2.43
C ALA A 308 1.51 18.02 -1.29
N TYR A 309 2.09 17.75 -0.13
CA TYR A 309 1.37 17.33 1.07
C TYR A 309 0.54 16.04 0.90
N GLY A 310 0.89 15.18 -0.07
CA GLY A 310 0.14 13.97 -0.41
C GLY A 310 0.62 12.67 0.26
N LEU A 311 1.49 12.75 1.27
CA LEU A 311 1.96 11.62 2.06
C LEU A 311 1.03 11.43 3.27
N ASN A 312 -0.03 10.65 3.08
CA ASN A 312 -0.95 10.24 4.16
C ASN A 312 -0.52 8.89 4.75
N GLY A 313 0.11 8.06 3.93
CA GLY A 313 0.57 6.71 4.26
C GLY A 313 1.97 6.65 4.90
N GLN A 314 2.61 5.48 4.79
CA GLN A 314 3.91 5.20 5.40
C GLN A 314 4.96 4.81 4.35
N ILE A 315 6.16 5.38 4.42
CA ILE A 315 7.31 4.94 3.62
C ILE A 315 8.41 4.47 4.56
N VAL A 316 8.77 3.19 4.49
CA VAL A 316 9.80 2.58 5.31
C VAL A 316 10.97 2.16 4.42
N VAL A 317 12.12 2.77 4.66
CA VAL A 317 13.40 2.40 4.06
C VAL A 317 14.15 1.47 5.01
N ASN A 318 14.90 0.51 4.46
CA ASN A 318 15.59 -0.54 5.19
C ASN A 318 14.62 -1.42 6.00
N SER A 319 13.48 -1.81 5.41
CA SER A 319 12.42 -2.54 6.11
C SER A 319 12.82 -3.94 6.59
N ASP A 320 13.90 -4.51 6.07
CA ASP A 320 14.49 -5.77 6.56
C ASP A 320 15.35 -5.57 7.82
N ALA A 321 15.46 -4.33 8.31
CA ALA A 321 16.21 -3.97 9.50
C ALA A 321 17.70 -4.34 9.45
N THR A 322 18.32 -4.22 8.27
CA THR A 322 19.77 -4.45 8.14
C THR A 322 20.54 -3.29 8.76
N ALA A 323 21.60 -3.54 9.52
CA ALA A 323 22.36 -2.46 10.17
C ALA A 323 23.10 -1.51 9.18
N SER A 324 23.04 -1.80 7.87
CA SER A 324 23.72 -1.07 6.79
C SER A 324 22.80 -0.23 5.90
N GLY A 325 21.52 -0.07 6.25
CA GLY A 325 20.58 0.73 5.45
C GLY A 325 21.03 2.18 5.27
N VAL A 326 20.92 2.71 4.05
CA VAL A 326 21.27 4.09 3.71
C VAL A 326 20.07 4.78 3.07
N TRP A 327 19.84 6.04 3.43
CA TRP A 327 18.89 6.92 2.74
C TRP A 327 19.60 8.22 2.36
N VAL A 328 19.97 8.33 1.08
CA VAL A 328 20.54 9.56 0.48
C VAL A 328 19.76 10.05 -0.72
N SER A 329 18.96 9.18 -1.35
CA SER A 329 18.13 9.56 -2.49
C SER A 329 16.87 10.29 -2.03
N PRO A 330 16.50 11.40 -2.67
CA PRO A 330 15.43 12.26 -2.19
C PRO A 330 14.05 11.62 -2.38
N ILE A 331 13.18 11.88 -1.41
CA ILE A 331 11.72 11.80 -1.58
C ILE A 331 11.23 13.23 -1.76
N TYR A 332 10.52 13.50 -2.85
CA TYR A 332 10.00 14.81 -3.20
C TYR A 332 8.49 14.87 -2.97
N LEU A 333 8.01 15.92 -2.31
CA LEU A 333 6.61 16.29 -2.30
C LEU A 333 6.48 17.58 -3.12
N GLY A 334 5.75 17.50 -4.23
CA GLY A 334 5.66 18.58 -5.22
C GLY A 334 6.65 18.42 -6.40
N LEU A 335 6.49 19.27 -7.41
CA LEU A 335 7.25 19.22 -8.66
C LEU A 335 8.73 19.57 -8.43
N PRO A 336 9.69 18.86 -9.08
CA PRO A 336 11.11 19.21 -9.05
C PRO A 336 11.36 20.66 -9.50
N GLY A 337 11.96 21.45 -8.61
CA GLY A 337 12.28 22.85 -8.88
C GLY A 337 11.17 23.85 -8.56
N ASP A 338 10.03 23.39 -8.04
CA ASP A 338 8.99 24.26 -7.47
C ASP A 338 9.52 24.95 -6.19
N PRO A 339 9.33 26.27 -5.99
CA PRO A 339 9.69 26.95 -4.75
C PRO A 339 9.09 26.32 -3.49
N ASP A 340 7.93 25.68 -3.58
CA ASP A 340 7.24 25.06 -2.43
C ASP A 340 7.52 23.55 -2.28
N GLN A 341 8.47 23.02 -3.07
CA GLN A 341 8.84 21.61 -3.01
C GLN A 341 9.48 21.24 -1.66
N ILE A 342 8.99 20.17 -1.05
CA ILE A 342 9.59 19.58 0.15
C ILE A 342 10.46 18.39 -0.27
N VAL A 343 11.69 18.34 0.24
CA VAL A 343 12.62 17.22 0.07
C VAL A 343 12.81 16.54 1.41
N LEU A 344 12.48 15.26 1.50
CA LEU A 344 12.65 14.46 2.70
C LEU A 344 13.93 13.62 2.64
N GLY A 345 14.61 13.51 3.77
CA GLY A 345 15.68 12.56 4.07
C GLY A 345 15.40 11.80 5.37
N PRO A 346 16.33 11.01 5.91
CA PRO A 346 16.07 10.12 7.05
C PRO A 346 15.61 10.79 8.34
N ASN A 347 15.92 12.07 8.54
CA ASN A 347 15.49 12.85 9.70
C ASN A 347 15.07 14.25 9.22
N TYR A 348 13.88 14.39 8.66
CA TYR A 348 13.37 15.65 8.13
C TYR A 348 12.66 16.50 9.20
N PRO A 349 12.79 17.83 9.18
CA PRO A 349 12.19 18.70 10.20
C PRO A 349 10.69 18.99 10.00
N GLN A 350 10.15 18.79 8.79
CA GLN A 350 8.78 19.12 8.45
C GLN A 350 7.78 18.29 9.29
N PRO A 351 6.76 18.91 9.88
CA PRO A 351 5.81 18.19 10.73
C PRO A 351 4.89 17.30 9.90
N ALA A 352 4.41 16.20 10.49
CA ALA A 352 3.61 15.20 9.77
C ALA A 352 2.34 15.78 9.10
N TRP A 353 1.63 16.72 9.74
CA TRP A 353 0.45 17.36 9.14
C TRP A 353 0.78 18.16 7.87
N LEU A 354 2.01 18.68 7.75
CA LEU A 354 2.46 19.37 6.55
C LEU A 354 2.70 18.37 5.41
N LEU A 355 2.96 17.10 5.70
CA LEU A 355 3.21 16.08 4.67
C LEU A 355 1.94 15.44 4.13
N GLY A 356 0.79 15.61 4.80
CA GLY A 356 -0.45 14.85 4.56
C GLY A 356 -0.90 14.00 5.75
N GLY A 357 -0.11 13.96 6.82
CA GLY A 357 -0.39 13.22 8.05
C GLY A 357 0.42 11.92 8.21
N GLY A 358 1.04 11.45 7.13
CA GLY A 358 1.87 10.25 7.08
C GLY A 358 3.31 10.46 7.54
N ALA A 359 4.16 9.45 7.31
CA ALA A 359 5.58 9.49 7.67
C ALA A 359 6.47 8.73 6.70
N ALA A 360 7.75 9.12 6.64
CA ALA A 360 8.80 8.41 5.92
C ALA A 360 10.06 8.25 6.80
N GLY A 361 10.66 7.07 6.83
CA GLY A 361 11.73 6.78 7.79
C GLY A 361 12.72 5.72 7.32
N LEU A 362 13.97 5.88 7.72
CA LEU A 362 14.99 4.85 7.63
C LEU A 362 15.02 4.04 8.92
N LEU A 363 14.77 2.74 8.84
CA LEU A 363 14.83 1.84 10.00
C LEU A 363 16.30 1.54 10.39
N PRO A 364 16.64 1.43 11.69
CA PRO A 364 15.81 1.75 12.86
C PRO A 364 15.60 3.26 12.97
N TYR A 365 14.34 3.69 13.01
CA TYR A 365 14.01 5.13 13.00
C TYR A 365 13.91 5.71 14.42
N SER A 366 14.07 7.03 14.52
CA SER A 366 14.04 7.79 15.78
C SER A 366 12.69 8.46 16.03
N LEU A 367 12.56 9.13 17.18
CA LEU A 367 11.47 10.07 17.47
C LEU A 367 11.55 11.27 16.49
N HIS A 368 10.40 11.67 15.98
CA HIS A 368 10.23 12.84 15.12
C HIS A 368 9.83 14.05 15.98
N ASP A 369 10.82 14.59 16.69
CA ASP A 369 10.62 15.59 17.75
C ASP A 369 9.77 16.79 17.33
N THR A 370 9.90 17.25 16.08
CA THR A 370 9.18 18.41 15.53
C THR A 370 7.71 18.13 15.22
N SER A 371 7.28 16.87 15.25
CA SER A 371 5.87 16.48 15.09
C SER A 371 5.23 15.96 16.37
N CYS A 372 5.95 15.93 17.49
CA CYS A 372 5.36 15.56 18.77
C CYS A 372 4.45 16.69 19.28
N THR A 373 3.38 16.32 19.99
CA THR A 373 2.43 17.28 20.56
C THR A 373 2.26 17.04 22.06
N PRO A 374 2.62 17.99 22.94
CA PRO A 374 3.41 19.18 22.64
C PRO A 374 4.85 18.80 22.20
N LEU A 375 5.63 19.78 21.75
CA LEU A 375 7.06 19.56 21.50
C LEU A 375 7.78 19.19 22.80
N SER A 376 8.90 18.46 22.69
CA SER A 376 9.73 18.11 23.85
C SER A 376 10.20 19.39 24.59
N GLY A 377 10.10 19.38 25.91
CA GLY A 377 10.29 20.54 26.78
C GLY A 377 9.06 21.46 26.87
N GLY A 378 7.95 21.11 26.22
CA GLY A 378 6.71 21.88 26.26
C GLY A 378 5.99 21.84 27.61
N VAL A 379 4.95 22.67 27.73
CA VAL A 379 4.07 22.74 28.90
C VAL A 379 2.65 22.39 28.48
N ILE A 380 2.01 21.49 29.23
CA ILE A 380 0.59 21.16 29.08
C ILE A 380 -0.20 21.92 30.13
N THR A 381 -1.32 22.53 29.72
CA THR A 381 -2.27 23.21 30.60
C THR A 381 -3.65 22.55 30.44
N GLY A 382 -4.44 22.45 31.51
CA GLY A 382 -5.80 21.88 31.48
C GLY A 382 -5.95 20.55 32.22
N ALA A 383 -7.20 20.09 32.33
CA ALA A 383 -7.59 18.98 33.22
C ALA A 383 -7.20 17.58 32.73
N ASP A 384 -7.01 17.40 31.41
CA ASP A 384 -6.71 16.10 30.79
C ASP A 384 -5.40 16.16 30.00
N PRO A 385 -4.25 16.20 30.68
CA PRO A 385 -2.94 16.22 30.03
C PRO A 385 -2.69 14.97 29.17
N ALA A 386 -2.26 15.20 27.93
CA ALA A 386 -1.90 14.15 26.99
C ALA A 386 -0.69 14.55 26.15
N VAL A 387 0.05 13.53 25.70
CA VAL A 387 1.21 13.65 24.82
C VAL A 387 1.01 12.75 23.61
N GLU A 388 1.31 13.25 22.42
CA GLU A 388 1.45 12.46 21.20
C GLU A 388 2.92 12.44 20.79
N LEU A 389 3.56 11.28 20.92
CA LEU A 389 4.91 11.03 20.41
C LEU A 389 4.82 10.56 18.96
N ARG A 390 5.49 11.24 18.04
CA ARG A 390 5.53 10.83 16.63
C ARG A 390 6.89 10.29 16.23
N PHE A 391 6.89 9.31 15.33
CA PHE A 391 8.08 8.65 14.84
C PHE A 391 8.20 8.80 13.33
N TYR A 392 9.41 8.67 12.78
CA TYR A 392 9.62 8.68 11.33
C TYR A 392 9.07 7.43 10.61
N GLY A 393 8.47 6.48 11.32
CA GLY A 393 7.82 5.31 10.72
C GLY A 393 6.80 4.68 11.67
N PRO A 394 6.11 3.62 11.22
CA PRO A 394 5.03 2.99 11.98
C PRO A 394 5.57 2.14 13.13
N VAL A 395 5.03 2.30 14.34
CA VAL A 395 5.42 1.64 15.60
C VAL A 395 4.37 0.61 16.06
N ALA A 396 4.79 -0.36 16.86
CA ALA A 396 3.96 -1.39 17.47
C ALA A 396 4.21 -1.49 18.98
N LEU A 397 3.15 -1.82 19.73
CA LEU A 397 3.20 -2.14 21.16
C LEU A 397 3.20 -3.66 21.33
N THR A 398 4.35 -4.25 21.68
CA THR A 398 4.55 -5.71 21.69
C THR A 398 4.41 -6.35 23.06
N GLY A 399 4.13 -5.56 24.10
CA GLY A 399 4.16 -6.00 25.49
C GLY A 399 3.74 -4.91 26.46
N SER A 400 4.12 -5.07 27.73
CA SER A 400 3.61 -4.27 28.86
C SER A 400 4.48 -3.07 29.25
N GLN A 401 5.69 -2.96 28.68
CA GLN A 401 6.64 -1.87 28.95
C GLN A 401 7.05 -1.16 27.66
N PRO A 402 6.10 -0.54 26.91
CA PRO A 402 6.43 0.15 25.66
C PRO A 402 7.24 1.42 25.89
N VAL A 403 6.99 2.12 27.00
CA VAL A 403 7.76 3.31 27.38
C VAL A 403 8.20 3.20 28.84
N THR A 404 9.20 3.99 29.20
CA THR A 404 9.52 4.26 30.61
C THR A 404 9.13 5.70 30.91
N ILE A 405 8.38 5.91 31.99
CA ILE A 405 7.95 7.23 32.44
C ILE A 405 8.60 7.49 33.80
N SER A 406 9.15 8.68 33.95
CA SER A 406 9.72 9.16 35.20
C SER A 406 9.35 10.63 35.38
N ARG A 407 9.23 11.10 36.62
CA ARG A 407 8.88 12.49 36.92
C ARG A 407 9.75 13.11 37.99
N ARG A 408 9.82 14.44 37.99
CA ARG A 408 10.34 15.27 39.09
C ARG A 408 9.45 16.48 39.28
N VAL A 409 9.55 17.16 40.42
CA VAL A 409 8.83 18.42 40.64
C VAL A 409 9.25 19.42 39.55
N ALA A 410 8.27 20.06 38.92
CA ALA A 410 8.53 21.04 37.85
C ALA A 410 9.47 22.15 38.35
N GLY A 411 10.48 22.49 37.54
CA GLY A 411 11.51 23.47 37.91
C GLY A 411 12.53 23.01 38.96
N SER A 412 12.40 21.80 39.52
CA SER A 412 13.38 21.23 40.45
C SER A 412 14.63 20.72 39.73
N THR A 413 15.76 20.75 40.42
CA THR A 413 17.01 20.10 40.02
C THR A 413 17.11 18.63 40.47
N ASP A 414 16.08 18.11 41.12
CA ASP A 414 16.05 16.72 41.60
C ASP A 414 16.15 15.72 40.43
N GLY A 415 16.59 14.51 40.78
CA GLY A 415 16.57 13.38 39.86
C GLY A 415 15.13 12.94 39.52
N PHE A 416 14.94 12.50 38.29
CA PHE A 416 13.68 11.87 37.87
C PHE A 416 13.45 10.55 38.62
N THR A 417 12.26 10.40 39.18
CA THR A 417 11.79 9.20 39.87
C THR A 417 10.85 8.40 38.95
N PRO A 418 10.98 7.06 38.84
CA PRO A 418 10.10 6.26 37.97
C PRO A 418 8.63 6.35 38.38
N VAL A 419 7.73 6.40 37.39
CA VAL A 419 6.28 6.34 37.58
C VAL A 419 5.75 5.03 36.96
N PRO A 420 4.96 4.22 37.67
CA PRO A 420 4.35 3.02 37.10
C PRO A 420 3.43 3.34 35.92
N LEU A 421 3.48 2.51 34.87
CA LEU A 421 2.64 2.70 33.67
C LEU A 421 1.15 2.45 33.90
N GLY A 422 0.75 1.79 34.98
CA GLY A 422 -0.65 1.39 35.20
C GLY A 422 -1.66 2.54 35.33
N GLY A 423 -1.19 3.78 35.47
CA GLY A 423 -2.04 4.98 35.44
C GLY A 423 -2.14 5.66 34.08
N PHE A 424 -1.37 5.21 33.07
CA PHE A 424 -1.32 5.80 31.75
C PHE A 424 -2.11 4.98 30.74
N ASP A 425 -2.85 5.67 29.88
CA ASP A 425 -3.46 5.15 28.68
C ASP A 425 -2.49 5.30 27.51
N LEU A 426 -2.27 4.21 26.78
CA LEU A 426 -1.28 4.11 25.70
C LEU A 426 -1.99 3.60 24.46
N ASP A 427 -2.16 4.47 23.48
CA ASP A 427 -2.84 4.12 22.23
C ASP A 427 -1.98 4.45 21.02
N LEU A 428 -2.03 3.60 20.01
CA LEU A 428 -1.44 3.91 18.72
C LEU A 428 -2.46 4.77 17.97
N GLY A 429 -2.06 5.99 17.61
CA GLY A 429 -2.92 6.89 16.85
C GLY A 429 -3.40 6.24 15.54
N VAL A 430 -4.42 6.85 14.91
CA VAL A 430 -5.04 6.34 13.67
C VAL A 430 -4.01 5.99 12.58
N VAL A 431 -2.93 6.79 12.51
CA VAL A 431 -1.75 6.45 11.72
C VAL A 431 -0.72 5.87 12.70
N PRO A 432 -0.26 4.62 12.51
CA PRO A 432 0.56 3.91 13.51
C PRO A 432 1.96 4.50 13.69
N SER A 433 2.27 5.69 13.15
CA SER A 433 3.50 6.44 13.44
C SER A 433 3.39 7.36 14.66
N ALA A 434 2.26 7.33 15.39
CA ALA A 434 2.03 8.12 16.59
C ALA A 434 1.67 7.23 17.79
N LEU A 435 2.30 7.47 18.94
CA LEU A 435 1.95 6.91 20.25
C LEU A 435 1.32 8.01 21.10
N GLN A 436 0.03 7.88 21.39
CA GLN A 436 -0.69 8.73 22.32
C GLN A 436 -0.52 8.21 23.75
N ILE A 437 -0.22 9.11 24.66
CA ILE A 437 -0.03 8.86 26.08
C ILE A 437 -0.95 9.82 26.83
N GLY A 438 -1.98 9.30 27.46
CA GLY A 438 -2.94 10.05 28.27
C GLY A 438 -3.03 9.48 29.68
N GLY A 439 -3.78 10.15 30.57
CA GLY A 439 -3.92 9.72 31.97
C GLY A 439 -2.60 9.73 32.76
N GLY A 440 -2.65 9.49 34.07
CA GLY A 440 -1.46 9.28 34.92
C GLY A 440 -0.53 10.49 35.12
N PHE A 441 -0.71 11.55 34.34
CA PHE A 441 -0.07 12.84 34.49
C PHE A 441 -0.72 13.62 35.65
N GLU A 442 0.13 14.13 36.54
CA GLU A 442 -0.24 14.97 37.68
C GLU A 442 0.35 16.37 37.45
N GLY A 443 -0.42 17.41 37.77
CA GLY A 443 0.03 18.80 37.72
C GLY A 443 1.23 19.07 38.64
N GLY A 444 2.06 20.02 38.24
CA GLY A 444 3.24 20.44 39.01
C GLY A 444 4.46 19.54 38.84
N PHE A 445 4.43 18.60 37.90
CA PHE A 445 5.55 17.70 37.59
C PHE A 445 6.08 17.89 36.17
N GLU A 446 7.40 17.74 36.04
CA GLU A 446 8.06 17.50 34.76
C GLU A 446 8.23 16.00 34.57
N TYR A 447 7.73 15.50 33.44
CA TYR A 447 7.80 14.12 33.02
C TYR A 447 8.89 13.91 31.98
N ARG A 448 9.55 12.76 32.05
CA ARG A 448 10.52 12.26 31.09
C ARG A 448 10.10 10.88 30.63
N ILE A 449 9.92 10.75 29.31
CA ILE A 449 9.44 9.57 28.62
C ILE A 449 10.57 9.06 27.70
N ALA A 450 10.87 7.77 27.75
CA ALA A 450 11.85 7.13 26.87
C ALA A 450 11.33 5.79 26.35
N ALA A 451 11.90 5.31 25.24
CA ALA A 451 11.56 3.99 24.69
C ALA A 451 11.78 2.88 25.72
N GLY A 452 10.79 2.01 25.87
CA GLY A 452 10.87 0.77 26.62
C GLY A 452 11.17 -0.43 25.72
N PRO A 453 11.37 -1.61 26.31
CA PRO A 453 11.61 -2.85 25.57
C PRO A 453 10.38 -3.39 24.83
N ASP A 454 9.22 -2.74 24.86
CA ASP A 454 8.05 -3.22 24.09
C ASP A 454 7.52 -2.23 23.05
N LEU A 455 8.20 -1.09 22.86
CA LEU A 455 7.93 -0.20 21.73
C LEU A 455 8.88 -0.57 20.59
N ARG A 456 8.30 -1.01 19.48
CA ARG A 456 9.02 -1.59 18.34
C ARG A 456 8.57 -0.97 17.04
N ALA A 457 9.34 -1.18 15.98
CA ALA A 457 8.87 -0.82 14.65
C ALA A 457 7.83 -1.83 14.16
N ASP A 458 6.73 -1.34 13.59
CA ASP A 458 5.67 -2.15 12.98
C ASP A 458 6.04 -2.55 11.55
N VAL A 459 7.05 -3.42 11.49
CA VAL A 459 7.55 -4.06 10.28
C VAL A 459 7.81 -5.54 10.58
N PRO A 460 7.94 -6.41 9.56
CA PRO A 460 8.32 -7.81 9.78
C PRO A 460 9.53 -7.94 10.71
N GLY A 461 9.42 -8.80 11.72
CA GLY A 461 10.46 -9.02 12.74
C GLY A 461 10.47 -8.03 13.91
N THR A 462 9.65 -6.98 13.89
CA THR A 462 9.45 -6.03 15.01
C THR A 462 10.76 -5.56 15.69
N PRO A 463 11.73 -5.00 14.95
CA PRO A 463 13.02 -4.61 15.51
C PRO A 463 12.91 -3.40 16.47
N PRO A 464 13.91 -3.20 17.35
CA PRO A 464 13.98 -2.03 18.20
C PRO A 464 14.02 -0.71 17.42
N LEU A 465 13.50 0.36 18.02
CA LEU A 465 13.62 1.71 17.48
C LEU A 465 15.05 2.25 17.62
N GLY A 466 15.40 3.22 16.78
CA GLY A 466 16.65 3.99 16.87
C GLY A 466 16.59 5.11 17.91
N TRP A 467 15.44 5.30 18.56
CA TRP A 467 15.23 6.31 19.58
C TRP A 467 15.98 5.96 20.87
N THR A 468 17.09 6.65 21.11
CA THR A 468 17.95 6.50 22.30
C THR A 468 17.85 7.65 23.29
N GLY A 469 17.14 8.72 22.91
CA GLY A 469 16.91 9.90 23.74
C GLY A 469 15.69 9.78 24.66
N SER A 470 15.28 10.90 25.21
CA SER A 470 14.03 11.01 25.98
C SER A 470 13.27 12.26 25.57
N TYR A 471 11.95 12.16 25.58
CA TYR A 471 11.01 13.26 25.46
C TYR A 471 10.71 13.81 26.85
N THR A 472 10.63 15.13 27.02
CA THR A 472 10.21 15.75 28.27
C THR A 472 9.00 16.64 28.09
N VAL A 473 8.17 16.75 29.12
CA VAL A 473 7.02 17.65 29.15
C VAL A 473 6.75 18.08 30.58
N THR A 474 6.35 19.33 30.77
CA THR A 474 5.89 19.83 32.07
C THR A 474 4.36 19.85 32.05
N VAL A 475 3.74 19.23 33.04
CA VAL A 475 2.30 19.37 33.26
C VAL A 475 2.15 20.50 34.24
N ASP A 476 1.59 21.60 33.78
CA ASP A 476 1.38 22.76 34.63
C ASP A 476 0.50 22.36 35.82
N GLY A 477 0.92 22.75 37.02
CA GLY A 477 0.06 22.70 38.20
C GLY A 477 -0.95 23.86 38.21
N GLY A 478 -0.84 24.76 37.22
CA GLY A 478 -1.69 25.91 36.94
C GLY A 478 -3.15 25.67 37.29
N SER A 479 -3.60 26.50 38.22
CA SER A 479 -4.80 26.46 39.03
C SER A 479 -6.11 26.24 38.27
N THR A 480 -6.80 25.16 38.63
CA THR A 480 -8.27 25.17 38.64
C THR A 480 -8.83 25.14 40.06
N CYS A 481 -8.02 25.55 41.04
CA CYS A 481 -8.55 26.02 42.33
C CYS A 481 -9.13 27.42 42.06
N PRO A 482 -10.45 27.65 42.19
CA PRO A 482 -11.02 29.00 42.10
C PRO A 482 -10.34 30.00 43.06
N GLU A 483 -9.67 29.49 44.09
CA GLU A 483 -9.03 30.20 45.18
C GLU A 483 -7.65 30.81 44.84
N ASP A 484 -7.01 30.45 43.73
CA ASP A 484 -5.79 31.11 43.23
C ASP A 484 -6.17 32.28 42.32
N LEU A 485 -6.38 33.43 42.94
CA LEU A 485 -6.91 34.64 42.31
C LEU A 485 -5.84 35.44 41.58
N ASP A 486 -4.56 35.22 41.91
CA ASP A 486 -3.42 35.88 41.27
C ASP A 486 -2.72 35.03 40.19
N GLY A 487 -3.10 33.76 40.08
CA GLY A 487 -2.60 32.82 39.07
C GLY A 487 -1.18 32.34 39.34
N SER A 488 -0.76 32.34 40.60
CA SER A 488 0.60 31.96 41.02
C SER A 488 0.81 30.44 41.16
N GLY A 489 -0.27 29.65 41.18
CA GLY A 489 -0.27 28.21 41.40
C GLY A 489 -0.27 27.80 42.88
N ASP A 490 -0.32 28.75 43.81
CA ASP A 490 -0.43 28.52 45.25
C ASP A 490 -1.57 29.40 45.82
N VAL A 491 -2.53 28.83 46.55
CA VAL A 491 -3.50 29.60 47.36
C VAL A 491 -2.81 30.12 48.60
N GLY A 492 -2.59 31.42 48.67
CA GLY A 492 -1.80 32.04 49.72
C GLY A 492 -2.27 33.42 50.14
N PHE A 493 -1.31 34.18 50.66
CA PHE A 493 -1.60 35.49 51.24
C PHE A 493 -2.04 36.52 50.19
N VAL A 494 -1.59 36.39 48.94
CA VAL A 494 -1.95 37.33 47.87
C VAL A 494 -3.41 37.13 47.45
N ASP A 495 -3.87 35.87 47.37
CA ASP A 495 -5.27 35.54 47.08
C ASP A 495 -6.20 35.97 48.22
N LEU A 496 -5.79 35.73 49.47
CA LEU A 496 -6.51 36.23 50.64
C LEU A 496 -6.64 37.76 50.60
N LEU A 497 -5.57 38.46 50.21
CA LEU A 497 -5.58 39.92 50.12
C LEU A 497 -6.55 40.39 49.03
N GLN A 498 -6.71 39.64 47.95
CA GLN A 498 -7.65 39.94 46.88
C GLN A 498 -9.11 39.80 47.36
N VAL A 499 -9.44 38.74 48.12
CA VAL A 499 -10.77 38.61 48.76
C VAL A 499 -11.05 39.75 49.75
N ILE A 500 -10.06 40.16 50.55
CA ILE A 500 -10.21 41.28 51.48
C ILE A 500 -10.37 42.61 50.73
N THR A 501 -9.71 42.77 49.58
CA THR A 501 -9.79 43.97 48.75
C THR A 501 -11.18 44.13 48.13
N ASP A 502 -11.77 43.02 47.69
CA ASP A 502 -13.08 42.99 47.03
C ASP A 502 -14.26 42.85 48.01
N TRP A 503 -14.00 43.01 49.32
CA TRP A 503 -15.01 42.77 50.35
C TRP A 503 -16.28 43.61 50.16
N GLY A 504 -17.42 42.94 50.08
CA GLY A 504 -18.73 43.55 49.87
C GLY A 504 -19.04 43.96 48.43
N VAL A 505 -18.19 43.63 47.45
CA VAL A 505 -18.50 43.78 46.03
C VAL A 505 -19.63 42.82 45.65
N THR A 506 -20.68 43.34 45.02
CA THR A 506 -21.92 42.59 44.73
C THR A 506 -22.13 42.22 43.26
N THR A 507 -21.14 42.44 42.38
CA THR A 507 -21.24 42.10 40.95
C THR A 507 -19.87 41.85 40.33
N GLY A 508 -19.67 40.66 39.79
CA GLY A 508 -18.60 40.35 38.82
C GLY A 508 -17.18 40.33 39.39
N SER A 509 -17.00 40.14 40.70
CA SER A 509 -15.68 39.93 41.29
C SER A 509 -15.27 38.47 41.14
N PRO A 510 -14.03 38.17 40.71
CA PRO A 510 -13.47 36.82 40.74
C PRO A 510 -13.26 36.28 42.17
N ALA A 511 -13.32 37.14 43.19
CA ALA A 511 -13.26 36.76 44.61
C ALA A 511 -14.62 36.29 45.18
N ASP A 512 -15.71 36.30 44.39
CA ASP A 512 -16.99 35.66 44.73
C ASP A 512 -16.90 34.17 44.37
N LEU A 513 -16.31 33.40 45.29
CA LEU A 513 -15.91 32.02 45.08
C LEU A 513 -17.08 31.05 45.24
N ASN A 514 -18.10 31.43 46.01
CA ASN A 514 -19.31 30.63 46.19
C ASN A 514 -20.42 30.95 45.17
N GLY A 515 -20.28 32.06 44.43
CA GLY A 515 -21.21 32.50 43.38
C GLY A 515 -22.54 33.03 43.91
N ASP A 516 -22.61 33.47 45.17
CA ASP A 516 -23.83 34.01 45.79
C ASP A 516 -24.09 35.48 45.42
N GLY A 517 -23.15 36.09 44.69
CA GLY A 517 -23.24 37.46 44.22
C GLY A 517 -22.72 38.49 45.20
N VAL A 518 -22.05 38.11 46.30
CA VAL A 518 -21.42 39.05 47.23
C VAL A 518 -20.15 38.49 47.89
N VAL A 519 -19.01 39.15 47.66
CA VAL A 519 -17.74 38.77 48.31
C VAL A 519 -17.81 39.02 49.81
N ASN A 520 -17.80 37.95 50.60
CA ASN A 520 -17.99 38.01 52.04
C ASN A 520 -17.16 36.95 52.79
N PHE A 521 -17.53 36.72 54.05
CA PHE A 521 -16.84 35.79 54.92
C PHE A 521 -16.84 34.34 54.41
N ILE A 522 -17.85 33.95 53.65
CA ILE A 522 -17.92 32.61 53.06
C ILE A 522 -16.83 32.43 51.98
N ASP A 523 -16.56 33.43 51.16
CA ASP A 523 -15.48 33.38 50.15
C ASP A 523 -14.10 33.35 50.80
N LEU A 524 -13.90 34.11 51.87
CA LEU A 524 -12.66 34.07 52.64
C LEU A 524 -12.43 32.68 53.25
N LEU A 525 -13.47 32.02 53.74
CA LEU A 525 -13.38 30.65 54.23
C LEU A 525 -12.93 29.69 53.12
N THR A 526 -13.40 29.89 51.89
CA THR A 526 -12.99 29.09 50.72
C THR A 526 -11.48 29.17 50.50
N ILE A 527 -10.89 30.38 50.53
CA ILE A 527 -9.42 30.58 50.48
C ILE A 527 -8.69 29.86 51.61
N LEU A 528 -9.17 30.01 52.85
CA LEU A 528 -8.48 29.42 54.01
C LEU A 528 -8.54 27.88 54.03
N VAL A 529 -9.59 27.30 53.45
CA VAL A 529 -9.71 25.84 53.31
C VAL A 529 -8.77 25.31 52.23
N ALA A 530 -8.55 26.09 51.17
CA ALA A 530 -7.68 25.72 50.06
C ALA A 530 -6.20 26.11 50.25
N TRP A 531 -5.82 26.63 51.43
CA TRP A 531 -4.49 27.21 51.68
C TRP A 531 -3.33 26.24 51.40
N GLY A 532 -2.41 26.64 50.53
CA GLY A 532 -1.28 25.84 50.08
C GLY A 532 -1.23 25.72 48.56
N ARG A 533 -0.46 24.75 48.06
CA ARG A 533 -0.37 24.49 46.61
C ARG A 533 -1.74 24.17 46.02
N CYS A 534 -2.03 24.73 44.86
CA CYS A 534 -3.14 24.19 44.07
C CYS A 534 -2.74 22.82 43.53
N SER A 535 -3.51 21.80 43.91
CA SER A 535 -3.25 20.39 43.59
C SER A 535 -4.52 19.68 43.15
#